data_AF-A0A4Y2C4Q3-F1
#
_entry.id   AF-A0A4Y2C4Q3-F1
#
_cell.length_a   1.000
_cell.length_b   1.000
_cell.length_c   1.000
_cell.angle_alpha   90.00
_cell.angle_beta   90.00
_cell.angle_gamma   90.00
#
_symmetry.space_group_name_H-M   'P 1'
#
loop_
_entity.id
_entity.type
_entity.pdbx_description
1 polymer ?
#
loop_
_entity_poly.entity_id
_entity_poly.type
_entity_poly.pdbx_seq_one_letter_code
_entity_poly.pdbx_strand_id
1 'polypeptide(L)'
;MQEPKSKYIGHITVSNGEAITIAKGITEFLKENEQELSNLTVIGCDGANVNTGVNRGVTRRFEMKCGRPLQWAVCLLHARTSVKAFAADFGWCDECS
;
A
#
# COMPACT_ATOMS: atom_id res chain seq x y z
N MET A 1 -14.93 -11.44 -2.01
CA MET A 1 -15.68 -10.23 -2.44
C MET A 1 -14.74 -9.42 -3.32
N GLN A 2 -15.24 -8.94 -4.46
CA GLN A 2 -14.49 -8.14 -5.42
C GLN A 2 -15.23 -6.83 -5.55
N GLU A 3 -14.53 -5.70 -5.53
CA GLU A 3 -15.17 -4.39 -5.66
C GLU A 3 -15.93 -4.31 -7.01
N PRO A 4 -17.11 -3.66 -7.06
CA PRO A 4 -17.84 -3.48 -8.30
C PRO A 4 -16.94 -2.85 -9.37
N LYS A 5 -16.92 -3.43 -10.58
CA LYS A 5 -16.07 -2.99 -11.71
C LYS A 5 -14.57 -3.16 -11.52
N SER A 6 -14.11 -3.86 -10.48
CA SER A 6 -12.72 -4.30 -10.38
C SER A 6 -12.51 -5.65 -11.09
N LYS A 7 -11.26 -6.06 -11.31
CA LYS A 7 -10.86 -7.39 -11.77
C LYS A 7 -9.86 -7.99 -10.77
N TYR A 8 -10.17 -9.16 -10.20
CA TYR A 8 -9.17 -9.91 -9.44
C TYR A 8 -8.14 -10.51 -10.41
N ILE A 9 -6.85 -10.20 -10.18
CA ILE A 9 -5.75 -10.63 -11.05
C ILE A 9 -4.89 -11.75 -10.45
N GLY A 10 -4.96 -12.00 -9.14
CA GLY A 10 -4.24 -13.08 -8.47
C GLY A 10 -3.77 -12.74 -7.06
N HIS A 11 -2.99 -13.65 -6.47
CA HIS A 11 -2.31 -13.45 -5.19
C HIS A 11 -0.90 -14.05 -5.27
N ILE A 12 -0.03 -13.57 -4.38
CA ILE A 12 1.31 -14.11 -4.20
C ILE A 12 1.53 -14.47 -2.73
N THR A 13 2.38 -15.47 -2.52
CA THR A 13 2.91 -15.78 -1.19
C THR A 13 4.38 -15.38 -1.17
N VAL A 14 4.73 -14.52 -0.23
CA VAL A 14 6.11 -14.06 -0.04
C VAL A 14 6.81 -14.89 1.04
N SER A 15 8.14 -14.99 0.95
CA SER A 15 8.96 -15.79 1.86
C SER A 15 9.00 -15.23 3.29
N ASN A 16 8.80 -13.92 3.46
CA ASN A 16 8.74 -13.25 4.75
C ASN A 16 7.86 -12.00 4.69
N GLY A 17 7.49 -11.49 5.87
CA GLY A 17 6.64 -10.31 6.02
C GLY A 17 7.39 -8.98 6.00
N GLU A 18 8.60 -8.89 5.42
CA GLU A 18 9.30 -7.60 5.32
C GLU A 18 8.73 -6.78 4.16
N ALA A 19 8.60 -5.47 4.39
CA ALA A 19 8.06 -4.55 3.38
C ALA A 19 8.83 -4.58 2.05
N ILE A 20 10.15 -4.83 2.08
CA ILE A 20 10.96 -4.96 0.87
C ILE A 20 10.59 -6.21 0.07
N THR A 21 10.41 -7.34 0.74
CA THR A 21 10.02 -8.62 0.14
C THR A 21 8.62 -8.53 -0.44
N ILE A 22 7.67 -7.95 0.32
CA ILE A 22 6.29 -7.71 -0.13
C ILE A 22 6.28 -6.82 -1.37
N ALA A 23 6.93 -5.65 -1.32
CA ALA A 23 6.95 -4.73 -2.44
C ALA A 23 7.63 -5.32 -3.68
N LYS A 24 8.70 -6.12 -3.50
CA LYS A 24 9.37 -6.83 -4.60
C LYS A 24 8.44 -7.86 -5.23
N GLY A 25 7.84 -8.74 -4.44
CA GLY A 25 6.93 -9.77 -4.93
C GLY A 25 5.74 -9.20 -5.70
N ILE A 26 5.10 -8.14 -5.18
CA ILE A 26 4.00 -7.47 -5.88
C ILE A 26 4.47 -6.85 -7.20
N THR A 27 5.68 -6.26 -7.22
CA THR A 27 6.23 -5.68 -8.47
C THR A 27 6.49 -6.75 -9.53
N GLU A 28 7.06 -7.89 -9.14
CA GLU A 28 7.31 -9.02 -10.03
C GLU A 28 6.00 -9.58 -10.57
N PHE A 29 5.02 -9.78 -9.69
CA PHE A 29 3.67 -10.22 -10.05
C PHE A 29 2.98 -9.28 -11.04
N LEU A 30 3.04 -7.97 -10.84
CA LEU A 30 2.46 -7.00 -11.78
C LEU A 30 3.15 -7.06 -13.14
N LYS A 31 4.47 -7.21 -13.16
CA LYS A 31 5.24 -7.35 -14.40
C LYS A 31 4.87 -8.63 -15.17
N GLU A 32 4.70 -9.74 -14.47
CA GLU A 32 4.26 -11.02 -15.05
C GLU A 32 2.84 -10.96 -15.63
N ASN A 33 1.99 -10.08 -15.10
CA ASN A 33 0.63 -9.83 -15.56
C ASN A 33 0.54 -8.63 -16.53
N GLU A 34 1.66 -8.22 -17.12
CA GLU A 34 1.74 -7.13 -18.10
C GLU A 34 1.14 -5.80 -17.57
N GLN A 35 1.20 -5.58 -16.26
CA GLN A 35 0.76 -4.35 -15.60
C GLN A 35 1.95 -3.41 -15.41
N GLU A 36 1.85 -2.21 -15.97
CA GLU A 36 2.88 -1.19 -15.77
C GLU A 36 2.71 -0.47 -14.44
N LEU A 37 3.81 -0.33 -13.70
CA LEU A 37 3.80 0.36 -12.41
C LEU A 37 3.47 1.86 -12.53
N SER A 38 3.77 2.47 -13.69
CA SER A 38 3.42 3.85 -14.03
C SER A 38 1.91 4.12 -13.95
N ASN A 39 1.09 3.11 -14.24
CA ASN A 39 -0.37 3.20 -14.25
C ASN A 39 -0.99 3.01 -12.85
N LEU A 40 -0.18 2.71 -11.82
CA LEU A 40 -0.66 2.51 -10.46
C LEU A 40 -1.07 3.83 -9.81
N THR A 41 -2.36 4.04 -9.54
CA THR A 41 -2.87 5.29 -8.95
C THR A 41 -3.10 5.19 -7.45
N VAL A 42 -3.64 4.05 -6.99
CA VAL A 42 -4.08 3.81 -5.62
C VAL A 42 -3.48 2.50 -5.11
N ILE A 43 -3.03 2.47 -3.86
CA ILE A 43 -2.66 1.24 -3.14
C ILE A 43 -3.58 1.06 -1.93
N GLY A 44 -4.24 -0.09 -1.88
CA GLY A 44 -5.02 -0.54 -0.73
C GLY A 44 -4.20 -1.42 0.21
N CYS A 45 -4.21 -1.14 1.52
CA CYS A 45 -3.56 -2.00 2.52
C CYS A 45 -4.22 -1.89 3.90
N ASP A 46 -3.88 -2.79 4.83
CA ASP A 46 -4.24 -2.62 6.24
C ASP A 46 -3.35 -1.55 6.92
N GLY A 47 -3.73 -1.12 8.13
CA GLY A 47 -2.99 -0.12 8.89
C GLY A 47 -1.71 -0.61 9.57
N ALA A 48 -1.16 -1.77 9.20
CA ALA A 48 0.06 -2.29 9.80
C ALA A 48 1.29 -1.46 9.39
N ASN A 49 2.21 -1.20 10.33
CA ASN A 49 3.43 -0.41 10.09
C ASN A 49 4.30 -0.95 8.94
N VAL A 50 4.28 -2.26 8.69
CA VAL A 50 4.96 -2.85 7.53
C VAL A 50 4.43 -2.30 6.20
N ASN A 51 3.13 -1.99 6.13
CA ASN A 51 2.48 -1.49 4.94
C ASN A 51 2.57 0.04 4.85
N THR A 52 2.25 0.74 5.95
CA THR A 52 2.09 2.21 5.99
C THR A 52 3.31 2.99 6.49
N GLY A 53 4.35 2.34 7.00
CA GLY A 53 5.46 3.04 7.65
C GLY A 53 6.16 4.07 6.75
N VAL A 54 6.34 5.29 7.26
CA VAL A 54 6.83 6.47 6.50
C VAL A 54 8.15 6.22 5.75
N ASN A 55 9.09 5.55 6.41
CA ASN A 55 10.44 5.35 5.87
C ASN A 55 10.62 3.99 5.18
N ARG A 56 9.94 2.96 5.67
CA ARG A 56 10.20 1.57 5.28
C ARG A 56 8.97 0.76 4.90
N GLY A 57 7.80 1.37 4.83
CA GLY A 57 6.56 0.72 4.45
C GLY A 57 6.57 0.24 3.00
N VAL A 58 5.65 -0.69 2.71
CA VAL A 58 5.35 -1.15 1.35
C VAL A 58 4.93 0.02 0.48
N THR A 59 4.03 0.89 0.97
CA THR A 59 3.52 2.00 0.17
C THR A 59 4.62 2.98 -0.21
N ARG A 60 5.50 3.34 0.73
CA ARG A 60 6.66 4.20 0.44
C ARG A 60 7.58 3.62 -0.63
N ARG A 61 7.76 2.29 -0.66
CA ARG A 61 8.57 1.61 -1.70
C ARG A 61 7.94 1.75 -3.07
N PHE A 62 6.62 1.66 -3.15
CA PHE A 62 5.92 1.86 -4.41
C PHE A 62 6.00 3.30 -4.89
N GLU A 63 5.85 4.29 -4.01
CA GLU A 63 6.04 5.69 -4.39
C GLU A 63 7.44 5.95 -4.95
N MET A 64 8.48 5.42 -4.30
CA MET A 64 9.86 5.54 -4.79
C MET A 64 10.06 4.86 -6.14
N LYS A 65 9.45 3.68 -6.37
CA LYS A 65 9.51 3.00 -7.66
C LYS A 65 8.72 3.72 -8.77
N CYS A 66 7.59 4.35 -8.42
CA CYS A 66 6.77 5.11 -9.36
C CYS A 66 7.34 6.52 -9.63
N GLY A 67 8.25 7.01 -8.78
CA GLY A 67 8.80 8.37 -8.87
C GLY A 67 7.77 9.47 -8.57
N ARG A 68 6.63 9.12 -7.97
CA ARG A 68 5.55 10.06 -7.62
C ARG A 68 4.76 9.58 -6.40
N PRO A 69 4.07 10.48 -5.69
CA PRO A 69 3.12 10.10 -4.65
C PRO A 69 2.00 9.20 -5.19
N LEU A 70 1.54 8.26 -4.36
CA LEU A 70 0.39 7.40 -4.65
C LEU A 70 -0.77 7.76 -3.71
N GLN A 71 -2.00 7.46 -4.10
CA GLN A 71 -3.14 7.56 -3.19
C GLN A 71 -3.23 6.31 -2.32
N TRP A 72 -3.49 6.48 -1.03
CA TRP A 72 -3.47 5.37 -0.06
C TRP A 72 -4.90 5.09 0.39
N ALA A 73 -5.38 3.86 0.18
CA ALA A 73 -6.66 3.38 0.68
C ALA A 73 -6.40 2.45 1.86
N VAL A 74 -6.48 2.97 3.08
CA VAL A 74 -6.17 2.17 4.28
C VAL A 74 -7.45 1.55 4.85
N CYS A 75 -7.44 0.23 4.99
CA CYS A 75 -8.57 -0.52 5.50
C CYS A 75 -8.72 -0.29 7.02
N LEU A 76 -9.86 0.29 7.41
CA LEU A 76 -10.18 0.57 8.81
C LEU A 76 -10.66 -0.66 9.60
N LEU A 77 -11.06 -1.75 8.92
CA LEU A 77 -11.56 -2.96 9.60
C LEU A 77 -10.49 -3.68 10.43
N HIS A 78 -9.21 -3.46 10.16
CA HIS A 78 -8.08 -4.05 10.88
C HIS A 78 -7.08 -2.99 11.37
N ALA A 79 -7.55 -1.80 11.75
CA ALA A 79 -6.72 -0.79 12.40
C ALA A 79 -6.26 -1.30 13.78
N ARG A 80 -5.18 -2.08 13.82
CA ARG A 80 -4.56 -2.53 15.08
C ARG A 80 -3.87 -1.37 15.80
N THR A 81 -3.48 -0.35 15.04
CA THR A 81 -2.92 0.89 15.56
C THR A 81 -4.06 1.89 15.72
N SER A 82 -4.25 2.42 16.93
CA SER A 82 -5.24 3.46 17.21
C SER A 82 -5.16 4.56 16.16
N VAL A 83 -6.32 5.03 15.67
CA VAL A 83 -6.50 6.10 14.67
C VAL A 83 -5.56 7.30 14.87
N LYS A 84 -5.13 7.58 16.10
CA LYS A 84 -4.15 8.61 16.47
C LYS A 84 -2.73 8.39 15.90
N ALA A 85 -2.23 7.17 15.90
CA ALA A 85 -0.92 6.86 15.31
C ALA A 85 -0.96 6.95 13.79
N PHE A 86 -2.10 6.56 13.20
CA PHE A 86 -2.37 6.75 11.77
C PHE A 86 -2.40 8.24 11.39
N ALA A 87 -3.06 9.10 12.17
CA ALA A 87 -3.03 10.55 11.90
C ALA A 87 -1.63 11.16 12.05
N ALA A 88 -0.85 10.71 13.05
CA ALA A 88 0.50 11.20 13.32
C ALA A 88 1.54 10.81 12.25
N ASP A 89 1.51 9.57 11.76
CA ASP A 89 2.42 9.10 10.70
C ASP A 89 2.13 9.76 9.33
N PHE A 90 0.92 10.28 9.14
CA PHE A 90 0.43 10.86 7.89
C PHE A 90 0.37 12.40 7.90
N GLY A 91 0.73 13.05 9.02
CA GLY A 91 0.67 14.51 9.13
C GLY A 91 -0.74 15.08 8.95
N TRP A 92 -1.78 14.35 9.36
CA TRP A 92 -3.15 14.84 9.29
C TRP A 92 -3.33 15.91 10.38
N CYS A 93 -3.14 17.17 10.00
CA CYS A 93 -3.42 18.32 10.85
C CYS A 93 -4.93 18.62 10.78
N ASP A 94 -5.62 18.66 11.92
CA ASP A 94 -7.05 18.97 12.04
C ASP A 94 -7.44 20.40 11.58
N GLU A 95 -6.51 21.20 11.04
CA GLU A 95 -6.75 22.59 10.60
C GLU A 95 -7.28 22.74 9.16
N CYS A 96 -7.53 21.64 8.44
CA CYS A 96 -8.21 21.69 7.14
C CYS A 96 -9.64 21.14 7.27
N SER A 97 -10.51 21.90 7.94
CA SER A 97 -11.97 21.75 7.89
C SER A 97 -12.63 23.10 7.60
#